data_AF-A0A0K3BQ61-F1
#
_entry.id   AF-A0A0K3BQ61-F1
#
_cell.length_a   1.000
_cell.length_b   1.000
_cell.length_c   1.000
_cell.angle_alpha   90.00
_cell.angle_beta   90.00
_cell.angle_gamma   90.00
#
_symmetry.space_group_name_H-M   'P 1'
#
loop_
_entity.id
_entity.type
_entity.pdbx_description
1 polymer ?
#
loop_
_entity_poly.entity_id
_entity_poly.type
_entity_poly.pdbx_seq_one_letter_code
_entity_poly.pdbx_strand_id
1 'polypeptide(L)'
;MRKIAVVVAVVLAYEIWLDVQASGKVADDVGQVRNERGRYSADVEIKFAPERYHVLELQKHGRIAGTDGNVVHLRGVSPAGTEALARKYWIRRISAPTG
;
A
#
# COMPACT_ATOMS: atom_id res chain seq x y z
N MET A 1 -5.40 30.39 23.27
CA MET A 1 -5.26 30.61 21.80
C MET A 1 -3.92 30.10 21.26
N ARG A 2 -2.75 30.69 21.59
CA ARG A 2 -1.45 30.31 20.99
C ARG A 2 -1.05 28.83 21.17
N LYS A 3 -1.29 28.25 22.35
CA LYS A 3 -1.01 26.83 22.62
C LYS A 3 -1.89 25.89 21.80
N ILE A 4 -3.17 26.22 21.62
CA ILE A 4 -4.11 25.45 20.80
C ILE A 4 -3.68 25.51 19.33
N ALA A 5 -3.29 26.68 18.84
CA ALA A 5 -2.77 26.83 17.48
C ALA A 5 -1.52 25.96 17.23
N VAL A 6 -0.61 25.86 18.20
CA VAL A 6 0.56 24.97 18.12
C VAL A 6 0.14 23.50 18.06
N VAL A 7 -0.80 23.08 18.91
CA VAL A 7 -1.31 21.69 18.90
C VAL A 7 -1.97 21.38 17.55
N VAL A 8 -2.81 22.28 17.03
CA VAL A 8 -3.44 22.13 15.72
C VAL A 8 -2.39 22.04 14.61
N ALA A 9 -1.36 22.88 14.63
CA ALA A 9 -0.29 22.85 13.64
C ALA A 9 0.49 21.52 13.66
N VAL A 10 0.77 20.97 14.84
CA VAL A 10 1.45 19.67 14.99
C VAL A 10 0.57 18.53 14.47
N VAL A 11 -0.72 18.54 14.78
CA VAL A 11 -1.67 17.54 14.26
C VAL A 11 -1.74 17.61 12.74
N LEU A 12 -1.87 18.80 12.16
CA LEU A 12 -1.91 18.96 10.69
C LEU A 12 -0.60 18.51 10.02
N ALA A 13 0.55 18.84 10.60
CA ALA A 13 1.84 18.38 10.08
C ALA A 13 1.96 16.84 10.14
N TYR A 14 1.41 16.22 11.19
CA TYR A 14 1.38 14.77 11.32
C TYR A 14 0.44 14.12 10.29
N GLU A 15 -0.76 14.66 10.07
CA GLU A 15 -1.68 14.18 9.03
C GLU A 15 -1.08 14.30 7.64
N ILE A 16 -0.45 15.44 7.31
CA ILE A 16 0.25 15.64 6.03
C ILE A 16 1.39 14.64 5.87
N TRP A 17 2.16 14.39 6.93
CA TRP A 17 3.23 13.40 6.91
C TRP A 17 2.71 11.99 6.64
N LEU A 18 1.59 11.60 7.25
CA LEU A 18 0.93 10.32 7.00
C LEU A 18 0.43 10.19 5.56
N ASP A 19 -0.15 11.26 5.01
CA ASP A 19 -0.67 11.29 3.65
C ASP A 19 0.46 11.18 2.61
N VAL A 20 1.55 11.93 2.77
CA VAL A 20 2.73 11.85 1.90
C VAL A 20 3.36 10.46 1.94
N GLN A 21 3.45 9.85 3.13
CA GLN A 21 3.99 8.51 3.29
C GLN A 21 3.07 7.42 2.70
N ALA A 22 1.75 7.65 2.62
CA ALA A 22 0.81 6.71 2.02
C ALA A 22 0.74 6.89 0.49
N SER A 23 0.68 8.12 0.02
CA SER A 23 0.59 8.50 -1.40
C SER A 23 1.85 8.11 -2.17
N GLY A 24 3.04 8.36 -1.61
CA GLY A 24 4.31 8.05 -2.29
C GLY A 24 4.61 6.54 -2.45
N LYS A 25 3.79 5.66 -1.89
CA LYS A 25 3.99 4.21 -1.99
C LYS A 25 3.34 3.58 -3.21
N VAL A 26 2.31 4.19 -3.80
CA VAL A 26 1.57 3.61 -4.92
C VAL A 26 2.09 4.23 -6.21
N ALA A 27 2.59 3.41 -7.13
CA ALA A 27 3.04 3.90 -8.44
C ALA A 27 1.84 4.28 -9.32
N ASP A 28 2.03 5.26 -10.22
CA ASP A 28 0.98 5.83 -11.09
C ASP A 28 0.38 4.82 -12.09
N ASP A 29 1.08 3.71 -12.32
CA ASP A 29 0.66 2.63 -13.22
C ASP A 29 -0.24 1.58 -12.52
N VAL A 30 -0.38 1.65 -11.19
CA VAL A 30 -1.17 0.69 -10.41
C VAL A 30 -2.65 0.80 -10.79
N GLY A 31 -3.19 -0.32 -11.27
CA GLY A 31 -4.59 -0.41 -11.67
C GLY A 31 -4.94 0.30 -12.97
N GLN A 32 -3.97 0.62 -13.84
CA GLN A 32 -4.26 1.03 -15.23
C GLN A 32 -4.93 -0.12 -16.02
N VAL A 33 -4.47 -1.36 -15.79
CA VAL A 33 -5.07 -2.57 -16.38
C VAL A 33 -5.97 -3.25 -15.35
N ARG A 34 -7.28 -3.08 -15.48
CA ARG A 34 -8.30 -3.68 -14.60
C ARG A 34 -9.10 -4.72 -15.35
N ASN A 35 -9.58 -5.73 -14.62
CA ASN A 35 -10.58 -6.66 -15.15
C ASN A 35 -12.00 -6.06 -15.09
N GLU A 36 -12.98 -6.78 -15.62
CA GLU A 36 -14.40 -6.39 -15.65
C GLU A 36 -14.98 -6.06 -14.26
N ARG A 37 -14.38 -6.60 -13.19
CA ARG A 37 -14.77 -6.34 -11.80
C ARG A 37 -14.02 -5.17 -11.16
N GLY A 38 -13.27 -4.40 -11.96
CA GLY A 38 -12.46 -3.27 -11.50
C GLY A 38 -11.25 -3.67 -10.64
N ARG A 39 -10.84 -4.94 -10.66
CA ARG A 39 -9.71 -5.48 -9.88
C ARG A 39 -8.48 -5.64 -10.76
N TYR A 40 -7.31 -5.59 -10.16
CA TYR A 40 -6.03 -5.65 -10.87
C TYR A 40 -5.00 -6.50 -10.13
N SER A 41 -3.87 -6.71 -10.79
CA SER A 41 -2.70 -7.34 -10.19
C SER A 41 -1.78 -6.25 -9.64
N ALA A 42 -1.08 -6.54 -8.55
CA ALA A 42 -0.19 -5.58 -7.91
C ALA A 42 1.01 -6.31 -7.31
N ASP A 43 2.19 -5.72 -7.48
CA ASP A 43 3.41 -6.16 -6.81
C ASP A 43 3.58 -5.33 -5.55
N VAL A 44 3.70 -5.99 -4.41
CA VAL A 44 3.83 -5.33 -3.11
C VAL A 44 5.23 -5.56 -2.57
N GLU A 45 6.06 -4.52 -2.61
CA GLU A 45 7.40 -4.51 -2.03
C GLU A 45 7.30 -4.24 -0.52
N ILE A 46 7.84 -5.16 0.27
CA ILE A 46 7.93 -5.09 1.72
C ILE A 46 9.36 -4.63 2.10
N LYS A 47 9.51 -3.93 3.23
CA LYS A 47 10.82 -3.43 3.69
C LYS A 47 11.79 -4.52 4.14
N PHE A 48 11.35 -5.77 4.26
CA PHE A 48 12.10 -6.90 4.80
C PHE A 48 11.49 -8.23 4.30
N ALA A 49 12.16 -9.35 4.58
CA ALA A 49 11.72 -10.67 4.14
C ALA A 49 10.28 -10.99 4.63
N PRO A 50 9.38 -11.46 3.76
CA PRO A 50 7.98 -11.68 4.14
C PRO A 50 7.83 -12.82 5.15
N GLU A 51 7.46 -12.49 6.38
CA GLU A 51 7.01 -13.50 7.35
C GLU A 51 5.53 -13.86 7.17
N ARG A 52 5.10 -14.98 7.78
CA ARG A 52 3.71 -15.48 7.72
C ARG A 52 2.65 -14.42 8.01
N TYR A 53 2.89 -13.54 8.98
CA TYR A 53 1.97 -12.44 9.29
C TYR A 53 1.70 -11.54 8.08
N HIS A 54 2.76 -11.12 7.37
CA HIS A 54 2.66 -10.21 6.22
C HIS A 54 1.88 -10.85 5.08
N VAL A 55 2.19 -12.12 4.79
CA VAL A 55 1.50 -12.95 3.80
C VAL A 55 0.01 -13.04 4.13
N LEU A 56 -0.33 -13.34 5.40
CA LEU A 56 -1.72 -13.45 5.85
C LEU A 56 -2.47 -12.11 5.84
N GLU A 57 -1.77 -10.99 5.99
CA GLU A 57 -2.38 -9.67 5.91
C GLU A 57 -2.62 -9.27 4.44
N LEU A 58 -1.65 -9.54 3.56
CA LEU A 58 -1.75 -9.28 2.12
C LEU A 58 -2.87 -10.09 1.47
N GLN A 59 -3.04 -11.36 1.87
CA GLN A 59 -4.08 -12.23 1.31
C GLN A 59 -5.52 -11.72 1.58
N LYS A 60 -5.71 -10.84 2.57
CA LYS A 60 -7.04 -10.23 2.84
C LYS A 60 -7.47 -9.29 1.72
N HIS A 61 -6.51 -8.77 0.94
CA HIS A 61 -6.73 -7.78 -0.09
C HIS A 61 -6.61 -8.34 -1.52
N GLY A 62 -6.13 -9.58 -1.68
CA GLY A 62 -5.97 -10.25 -2.97
C GLY A 62 -5.48 -11.69 -2.82
N ARG A 63 -5.35 -12.41 -3.93
CA ARG A 63 -4.75 -13.76 -3.92
C ARG A 63 -3.26 -13.67 -4.15
N ILE A 64 -2.48 -14.45 -3.40
CA ILE A 64 -1.03 -14.53 -3.58
C ILE A 64 -0.73 -15.36 -4.83
N ALA A 65 0.02 -14.77 -5.75
CA ALA A 65 0.48 -15.40 -6.99
C ALA A 65 1.90 -15.96 -6.85
N GLY A 66 2.68 -15.42 -5.91
CA GLY A 66 4.06 -15.80 -5.66
C GLY A 66 4.76 -14.75 -4.79
N THR A 67 6.01 -15.03 -4.46
CA THR A 67 6.90 -14.14 -3.72
C THR A 67 8.27 -14.19 -4.37
N ASP A 68 8.85 -13.04 -4.67
CA ASP A 68 10.22 -12.90 -5.13
C ASP A 68 10.98 -11.95 -4.21
N GLY A 69 11.91 -12.50 -3.41
CA GLY A 69 12.61 -11.77 -2.37
C GLY A 69 11.64 -11.07 -1.40
N ASN A 70 11.61 -9.73 -1.47
CA ASN A 70 10.75 -8.88 -0.64
C ASN A 70 9.46 -8.44 -1.35
N VAL A 71 9.21 -8.92 -2.57
CA VAL A 71 8.04 -8.59 -3.37
C VAL A 71 7.03 -9.72 -3.29
N VAL A 72 5.79 -9.39 -2.91
CA VAL A 72 4.68 -10.35 -2.94
C VAL A 72 3.76 -9.98 -4.10
N HIS A 73 3.57 -10.93 -5.02
CA HIS A 73 2.71 -10.75 -6.17
C HIS A 73 1.26 -11.03 -5.79
N LEU A 74 0.39 -10.04 -5.95
CA LEU A 74 -1.04 -10.15 -5.68
C LEU A 74 -1.88 -10.09 -6.96
N ARG A 75 -2.95 -10.88 -6.98
CA ARG A 75 -3.97 -10.89 -8.04
C ARG A 75 -5.34 -10.57 -7.48
N GLY A 76 -6.12 -9.78 -8.22
CA GLY A 76 -7.52 -9.49 -7.87
C GLY A 76 -7.67 -8.45 -6.76
N VAL A 77 -6.68 -7.57 -6.62
CA VAL A 77 -6.69 -6.47 -5.65
C VAL A 77 -7.69 -5.40 -6.09
N SER A 78 -8.47 -4.87 -5.15
CA SER A 78 -9.38 -3.74 -5.40
C SER A 78 -8.67 -2.40 -5.14
N PRO A 79 -9.19 -1.27 -5.66
CA PRO A 79 -8.69 0.06 -5.33
C PRO A 79 -8.60 0.31 -3.82
N ALA A 80 -9.69 0.06 -3.09
CA ALA A 80 -9.72 0.19 -1.63
C ALA A 80 -8.74 -0.77 -0.93
N GLY A 81 -8.50 -1.95 -1.50
CA GLY A 81 -7.49 -2.88 -0.99
C GLY A 81 -6.08 -2.33 -1.13
N THR A 82 -5.76 -1.73 -2.27
CA THR A 82 -4.46 -1.07 -2.50
C THR A 82 -4.24 0.10 -1.55
N GLU A 83 -5.27 0.92 -1.33
CA GLU A 83 -5.22 2.01 -0.38
C GLU A 83 -4.99 1.51 1.07
N ALA A 84 -5.69 0.45 1.47
CA ALA A 84 -5.50 -0.17 2.78
C ALA A 84 -4.09 -0.74 2.96
N LEU A 85 -3.51 -1.32 1.89
CA LEU A 85 -2.14 -1.80 1.87
C LEU A 85 -1.13 -0.65 1.96
N ALA A 86 -1.31 0.44 1.21
CA ALA A 86 -0.39 1.59 1.23
C ALA A 86 -0.22 2.20 2.63
N ARG A 87 -1.27 2.13 3.47
CA ARG A 87 -1.25 2.60 4.86
C ARG A 87 -0.42 1.72 5.80
N LYS A 88 -0.04 0.49 5.41
CA LYS A 88 0.82 -0.36 6.23
C LYS A 88 2.25 0.20 6.27
N TYR A 89 2.79 0.38 7.48
CA TYR A 89 4.11 1.00 7.67
C TYR A 89 5.27 0.16 7.10
N TRP A 90 5.07 -1.16 6.99
CA TRP A 90 6.04 -2.12 6.47
C TRP A 90 6.01 -2.29 4.95
N ILE A 91 4.98 -1.75 4.28
CA ILE A 91 4.95 -1.66 2.82
C ILE A 91 5.86 -0.51 2.38
N ARG A 92 6.76 -0.84 1.45
CA ARG A 92 7.71 0.09 0.83
C ARG A 92 7.13 0.68 -0.44
N ARG A 93 6.58 -0.17 -1.32
CA ARG A 93 6.03 0.25 -2.61
C ARG A 93 4.95 -0.72 -3.09
N ILE A 94 4.01 -0.20 -3.86
CA ILE A 94 3.02 -0.97 -4.63
C ILE A 94 3.15 -0.52 -6.08
N SER A 95 3.37 -1.46 -6.99
CA SER A 95 3.52 -1.20 -8.43
C SER A 95 2.64 -2.13 -9.26
N ALA A 96 2.44 -1.78 -10.54
CA ALA A 96 1.91 -2.75 -11.49
C ALA A 96 2.86 -3.97 -11.59
N PRO A 97 2.35 -5.16 -11.97
CA PRO A 97 3.19 -6.33 -12.12
C PRO A 97 4.27 -6.08 -13.16
N THR A 98 5.53 -6.30 -12.78
CA THR A 98 6.60 -6.37 -13.77
C THR A 98 6.57 -7.78 -14.33
N GLY A 99 6.27 -7.91 -15.63
CA GLY A 99 6.01 -9.19 -16.30
C GLY A 99 7.13 -10.21 -16.17
#